data_AF-A0A7S2N4R0-F1
#
_entry.id   AF-A0A7S2N4R0-F1
#
_cell.length_a   1.000
_cell.length_b   1.000
_cell.length_c   1.000
_cell.angle_alpha   90.00
_cell.angle_beta   90.00
_cell.angle_gamma   90.00
#
_symmetry.space_group_name_H-M   'P 1'
#
loop_
_entity.id
_entity.type
_entity.pdbx_description
1 polymer ?
#
loop_
_entity_poly.entity_id
_entity_poly.type
_entity_poly.pdbx_seq_one_letter_code
_entity_poly.pdbx_strand_id
1 'polypeptide(L)'
;MVSDLKPGAWFQAMLDLWKQERKQLREGHLAYDKRRKAGPAEPELVVDAASVVDIHDADGRGTPLYAGFRYEDWLMLSWRFELHLLAHAFVEDVADEDIPGIPENHVPHYFELYFGTKLAPKEKLGVEGVAGAIQLLR
;
A
#
# COMPACT_ATOMS: atom_id res chain seq x y z
N MET A 1 -1.67 25.45 -5.30
CA MET A 1 -0.58 24.59 -4.81
C MET A 1 -0.04 25.26 -3.58
N VAL A 2 0.01 24.56 -2.45
CA VAL A 2 0.61 25.08 -1.21
C VAL A 2 2.13 25.07 -1.40
N SER A 3 2.74 26.25 -1.41
CA SER A 3 4.18 26.45 -1.51
C SER A 3 4.84 26.17 -0.15
N ASP A 4 6.07 25.64 -0.18
CA ASP A 4 6.91 25.32 1.00
C ASP A 4 6.48 24.15 1.90
N LEU A 5 5.50 23.36 1.47
CA LEU A 5 5.13 22.12 2.15
C LEU A 5 6.32 21.13 2.17
N LYS A 6 6.49 20.44 3.30
CA LYS A 6 7.48 19.36 3.46
C LYS A 6 6.86 18.24 4.28
N PRO A 7 7.27 16.98 4.07
CA PRO A 7 6.75 15.87 4.84
C PRO A 7 7.03 16.04 6.33
N GLY A 8 5.99 16.01 7.16
CA GLY A 8 6.11 16.18 8.60
C GLY A 8 6.58 14.92 9.35
N ALA A 9 6.73 15.07 10.67
CA ALA A 9 7.17 13.99 11.55
C ALA A 9 6.15 12.83 11.60
N TRP A 10 4.86 13.13 11.53
CA TRP A 10 3.81 12.11 11.52
C TRP A 10 3.88 11.23 10.28
N PHE A 11 4.02 11.86 9.10
CA PHE A 11 4.21 11.13 7.85
C PHE A 11 5.39 10.17 7.95
N GLN A 12 6.54 10.66 8.46
CA GLN A 12 7.74 9.85 8.59
C GLN A 12 7.53 8.66 9.54
N ALA A 13 6.86 8.87 10.66
CA ALA A 13 6.53 7.80 11.61
C ALA A 13 5.62 6.74 10.97
N MET A 14 4.56 7.16 10.28
CA MET A 14 3.63 6.24 9.60
C MET A 14 4.30 5.50 8.44
N LEU A 15 5.18 6.17 7.69
CA LEU A 15 5.96 5.55 6.64
C LEU A 15 6.92 4.50 7.20
N ASP A 16 7.53 4.73 8.36
CA ASP A 16 8.44 3.77 8.98
C ASP A 16 7.70 2.57 9.58
N LEU A 17 6.51 2.77 10.17
CA LEU A 17 5.61 1.67 10.53
C LEU A 17 5.27 0.83 9.30
N TRP A 18 4.88 1.47 8.19
CA TRP A 18 4.58 0.75 6.96
C TRP A 18 5.75 -0.06 6.43
N LYS A 19 6.98 0.49 6.46
CA LYS A 19 8.18 -0.26 6.06
C LYS A 19 8.39 -1.50 6.92
N GLN A 20 8.14 -1.41 8.23
CA GLN A 20 8.23 -2.55 9.14
C GLN A 20 7.17 -3.61 8.81
N GLU A 21 5.91 -3.21 8.66
CA GLU A 21 4.83 -4.12 8.28
C GLU A 21 5.09 -4.77 6.92
N ARG A 22 5.51 -3.99 5.92
CA ARG A 22 5.90 -4.51 4.60
C ARG A 22 7.00 -5.54 4.69
N LYS A 23 7.99 -5.33 5.57
CA LYS A 23 9.05 -6.30 5.79
C LYS A 23 8.49 -7.61 6.34
N GLN A 24 7.61 -7.55 7.34
CA GLN A 24 6.96 -8.75 7.90
C GLN A 24 6.11 -9.49 6.85
N LEU A 25 5.31 -8.77 6.07
CA LEU A 25 4.53 -9.34 4.97
C LEU A 25 5.44 -10.07 3.96
N ARG A 26 6.56 -9.45 3.58
CA ARG A 26 7.53 -10.04 2.64
C ARG A 26 8.20 -11.29 3.21
N GLU A 27 8.63 -11.25 4.45
CA GLU A 27 9.25 -12.39 5.13
C GLU A 27 8.27 -13.56 5.24
N GLY A 28 7.02 -13.31 5.64
CA GLY A 28 5.98 -14.34 5.71
C GLY A 28 5.65 -14.94 4.35
N HIS A 29 5.57 -14.13 3.29
CA HIS A 29 5.30 -14.62 1.93
C HIS A 29 6.44 -15.52 1.44
N LEU A 30 7.70 -15.11 1.66
CA LEU A 30 8.88 -15.90 1.29
C LEU A 30 8.99 -17.19 2.12
N ALA A 31 8.67 -17.14 3.41
CA ALA A 31 8.68 -18.32 4.28
C ALA A 31 7.62 -19.34 3.83
N TYR A 32 6.39 -18.89 3.56
CA TYR A 32 5.33 -19.73 3.02
C TYR A 32 5.71 -20.34 1.66
N ASP A 33 6.22 -19.53 0.72
CA ASP A 33 6.61 -20.03 -0.60
C ASP A 33 7.72 -21.10 -0.52
N LYS A 34 8.68 -20.94 0.39
CA LYS A 34 9.69 -21.98 0.69
C LYS A 34 9.06 -23.25 1.24
N ARG A 35 8.16 -23.16 2.22
CA ARG A 35 7.46 -24.31 2.81
C ARG A 35 6.66 -25.05 1.74
N ARG A 36 5.84 -24.33 0.98
CA ARG A 36 4.97 -24.86 -0.09
C ARG A 36 5.77 -25.60 -1.16
N LYS A 37 6.96 -25.12 -1.52
CA LYS A 37 7.85 -25.78 -2.50
C LYS A 37 8.51 -27.06 -1.97
N ALA A 38 8.74 -27.16 -0.67
CA ALA A 38 9.39 -28.31 -0.03
C ALA A 38 8.39 -29.38 0.45
N GLY A 39 7.12 -29.01 0.66
CA GLY A 39 6.07 -29.86 1.18
C GLY A 39 5.17 -30.49 0.11
N PRO A 40 4.16 -31.26 0.53
CA PRO A 40 3.08 -31.70 -0.35
C PRO A 40 2.28 -30.49 -0.86
N ALA A 41 1.57 -30.67 -1.97
CA ALA A 41 0.64 -29.66 -2.45
C ALA A 41 -0.42 -29.37 -1.37
N GLU A 42 -0.41 -28.15 -0.85
CA GLU A 42 -1.46 -27.62 0.03
C GLU A 42 -2.66 -27.18 -0.85
N PRO A 43 -3.92 -27.36 -0.41
CA PRO A 43 -5.09 -26.86 -1.12
C PRO A 43 -5.05 -25.33 -1.22
N GLU A 44 -5.77 -24.77 -2.20
CA GLU A 44 -5.93 -23.32 -2.32
C GLU A 44 -6.60 -22.75 -1.06
N LEU A 45 -6.12 -21.58 -0.62
CA LEU A 45 -6.66 -20.89 0.54
C LEU A 45 -8.06 -20.37 0.22
N VAL A 46 -9.07 -20.91 0.89
CA VAL A 46 -10.46 -20.46 0.78
C VAL A 46 -10.92 -19.99 2.16
N VAL A 47 -10.81 -18.68 2.39
CA VAL A 47 -11.25 -18.02 3.63
C VAL A 47 -11.97 -16.73 3.29
N ASP A 48 -12.94 -16.35 4.13
CA ASP A 48 -13.53 -15.01 4.05
C ASP A 48 -12.55 -14.02 4.68
N ALA A 49 -12.00 -13.11 3.87
CA ALA A 49 -11.04 -12.10 4.32
C ALA A 49 -11.59 -11.23 5.47
N ALA A 50 -12.90 -11.01 5.56
CA ALA A 50 -13.50 -10.25 6.67
C ALA A 50 -13.50 -11.02 8.00
N SER A 51 -13.32 -12.34 7.97
CA SER A 51 -13.28 -13.22 9.14
C SER A 51 -11.87 -13.54 9.63
N VAL A 52 -10.85 -13.17 8.86
CA VAL A 52 -9.44 -13.42 9.18
C VAL A 52 -9.01 -12.55 10.36
N VAL A 53 -8.57 -13.20 11.44
CA VAL A 53 -8.07 -12.54 12.66
C VAL A 53 -6.57 -12.29 12.61
N ASP A 54 -5.82 -13.17 11.94
CA ASP A 54 -4.38 -13.03 11.70
C ASP A 54 -4.09 -13.19 10.21
N ILE A 55 -3.62 -12.12 9.57
CA ILE A 55 -3.28 -12.13 8.14
C ILE A 55 -2.03 -12.96 7.82
N HIS A 56 -1.22 -13.30 8.83
CA HIS A 56 -0.05 -14.16 8.70
C HIS A 56 -0.40 -15.65 8.86
N ASP A 57 -1.60 -15.95 9.36
CA ASP A 57 -2.13 -17.30 9.54
C ASP A 57 -3.66 -17.32 9.32
N ALA A 58 -4.07 -17.19 8.07
CA ALA A 58 -5.45 -16.98 7.71
C ALA A 58 -6.34 -18.22 7.92
N ASP A 59 -5.76 -19.42 7.98
CA ASP A 59 -6.46 -20.70 8.09
C ASP A 59 -6.07 -21.54 9.33
N GLY A 60 -5.25 -20.99 10.23
CA GLY A 60 -4.73 -21.68 11.42
C GLY A 60 -3.65 -22.72 11.12
N ARG A 61 -3.13 -22.78 9.88
CA ARG A 61 -2.10 -23.72 9.41
C ARG A 61 -0.82 -23.01 8.95
N GLY A 62 -0.71 -21.72 9.22
CA GLY A 62 0.37 -20.85 8.82
C GLY A 62 0.30 -20.44 7.35
N THR A 63 -0.88 -20.41 6.73
CA THR A 63 -1.07 -19.89 5.37
C THR A 63 -1.40 -18.40 5.47
N PRO A 64 -0.51 -17.47 5.08
CA PRO A 64 -0.82 -16.05 5.13
C PRO A 64 -1.90 -15.68 4.12
N LEU A 65 -2.74 -14.69 4.42
CA LEU A 65 -3.81 -14.22 3.52
C LEU A 65 -3.26 -13.73 2.16
N TYR A 66 -2.03 -13.22 2.18
CA TYR A 66 -1.30 -12.74 1.01
C TYR A 66 -0.36 -13.81 0.41
N ALA A 67 -0.57 -15.09 0.73
CA ALA A 67 0.21 -16.21 0.20
C ALA A 67 0.26 -16.24 -1.34
N GLY A 68 -0.86 -15.89 -1.98
CA GLY A 68 -1.00 -15.89 -3.44
C GLY A 68 -0.58 -14.59 -4.14
N PHE A 69 -0.13 -13.57 -3.41
CA PHE A 69 0.16 -12.27 -4.00
C PHE A 69 1.28 -12.34 -5.03
N ARG A 70 0.99 -11.90 -6.24
CA ARG A 70 1.94 -11.68 -7.32
C ARG A 70 2.45 -10.26 -7.31
N TYR A 71 3.34 -9.95 -8.24
CA TYR A 71 3.95 -8.63 -8.35
C TYR A 71 2.90 -7.50 -8.38
N GLU A 72 1.83 -7.70 -9.14
CA GLU A 72 0.74 -6.75 -9.32
C GLU A 72 -0.02 -6.50 -8.01
N ASP A 73 -0.34 -7.55 -7.25
CA ASP A 73 -1.02 -7.42 -5.95
C ASP A 73 -0.18 -6.61 -4.96
N TRP A 74 1.14 -6.84 -4.97
CA TRP A 74 2.06 -6.09 -4.13
C TRP A 74 2.23 -4.63 -4.54
N LEU A 75 2.12 -4.34 -5.84
CA LEU A 75 2.16 -3.00 -6.39
C LEU A 75 0.88 -2.24 -6.01
N MET A 76 -0.28 -2.87 -6.17
CA MET A 76 -1.57 -2.29 -5.77
C MET A 76 -1.61 -2.02 -4.27
N LEU A 77 -1.17 -2.97 -3.43
CA LEU A 77 -1.09 -2.76 -1.99
C LEU A 77 -0.20 -1.56 -1.63
N SER A 78 0.98 -1.46 -2.25
CA SER A 78 1.89 -0.32 -2.06
C SER A 78 1.21 1.00 -2.40
N TRP A 79 0.61 1.12 -3.59
CA TRP A 79 0.00 2.37 -4.02
C TRP A 79 -1.26 2.73 -3.23
N ARG A 80 -2.08 1.73 -2.85
CA ARG A 80 -3.25 1.96 -1.99
C ARG A 80 -2.82 2.57 -0.66
N PHE A 81 -1.78 2.03 -0.04
CA PHE A 81 -1.24 2.56 1.21
C PHE A 81 -0.61 3.94 1.00
N GLU A 82 0.27 4.11 0.02
CA GLU A 82 1.01 5.35 -0.23
C GLU A 82 0.08 6.52 -0.56
N LEU A 83 -0.94 6.31 -1.40
CA LEU A 83 -1.94 7.35 -1.71
C LEU A 83 -2.83 7.68 -0.50
N HIS A 84 -3.20 6.68 0.30
CA HIS A 84 -3.96 6.90 1.53
C HIS A 84 -3.14 7.70 2.55
N LEU A 85 -1.88 7.31 2.77
CA LEU A 85 -0.96 8.02 3.65
C LEU A 85 -0.73 9.45 3.18
N LEU A 86 -0.54 9.68 1.87
CA LEU A 86 -0.39 11.01 1.30
C LEU A 86 -1.59 11.91 1.59
N ALA A 87 -2.81 11.38 1.43
CA ALA A 87 -4.03 12.15 1.68
C ALA A 87 -4.11 12.63 3.14
N HIS A 88 -3.78 11.76 4.10
CA HIS A 88 -3.76 12.13 5.51
C HIS A 88 -2.59 13.07 5.85
N ALA A 89 -1.39 12.75 5.37
CA ALA A 89 -0.20 13.54 5.64
C ALA A 89 -0.32 14.97 5.11
N PHE A 90 -0.91 15.14 3.92
CA PHE A 90 -1.11 16.46 3.33
C PHE A 90 -2.02 17.34 4.19
N VAL A 91 -3.15 16.80 4.67
CA VAL A 91 -4.08 17.56 5.52
C VAL A 91 -3.41 17.94 6.85
N GLU A 92 -2.65 17.01 7.42
CA GLU A 92 -1.91 17.27 8.66
C GLU A 92 -0.80 18.31 8.49
N ASP A 93 0.00 18.21 7.42
CA ASP A 93 1.14 19.10 7.19
C ASP A 93 0.72 20.49 6.71
N VAL A 94 -0.41 20.61 6.00
CA VAL A 94 -0.99 21.91 5.62
C VAL A 94 -1.62 22.60 6.82
N ALA A 95 -2.25 21.85 7.74
CA ALA A 95 -2.86 22.35 8.96
C ALA A 95 -3.83 23.55 8.77
N ASP A 96 -4.53 23.57 7.63
CA ASP A 96 -5.50 24.60 7.25
C ASP A 96 -6.86 23.94 6.94
N GLU A 97 -7.88 24.24 7.73
CA GLU A 97 -9.23 23.69 7.60
C GLU A 97 -9.91 24.08 6.26
N ASP A 98 -9.48 25.20 5.65
CA ASP A 98 -9.99 25.64 4.35
C ASP A 98 -9.40 24.81 3.18
N ILE A 99 -8.39 23.98 3.44
CA ILE A 99 -7.73 23.11 2.46
C ILE A 99 -7.93 21.63 2.86
N PRO A 100 -9.12 21.05 2.57
CA PRO A 100 -9.47 19.70 3.04
C PRO A 100 -8.75 18.55 2.32
N GLY A 101 -7.93 18.85 1.31
CA GLY A 101 -7.21 17.81 0.56
C GLY A 101 -6.51 18.31 -0.69
N ILE A 102 -6.04 17.34 -1.49
CA ILE A 102 -5.20 17.60 -2.66
C ILE A 102 -6.06 17.65 -3.94
N PRO A 103 -6.01 18.75 -4.72
CA PRO A 103 -6.56 18.76 -6.06
C PRO A 103 -5.91 17.69 -6.94
N GLU A 104 -6.69 16.93 -7.72
CA GLU A 104 -6.21 15.76 -8.47
C GLU A 104 -4.95 16.04 -9.30
N ASN A 105 -4.91 17.19 -9.97
CA ASN A 105 -3.81 17.63 -10.81
C ASN A 105 -2.50 17.91 -10.04
N HIS A 106 -2.56 18.08 -8.72
CA HIS A 106 -1.39 18.29 -7.85
C HIS A 106 -0.93 17.00 -7.16
N VAL A 107 -1.71 15.91 -7.20
CA VAL A 107 -1.35 14.64 -6.56
C VAL A 107 0.02 14.12 -7.02
N PRO A 108 0.38 14.13 -8.33
CA PRO A 108 1.69 13.65 -8.75
C PRO A 108 2.86 14.45 -8.14
N HIS A 109 2.68 15.77 -7.97
CA HIS A 109 3.69 16.63 -7.36
C HIS A 109 3.90 16.29 -5.88
N TYR A 110 2.82 16.20 -5.10
CA TYR A 110 2.92 15.87 -3.68
C TYR A 110 3.36 14.42 -3.45
N PHE A 111 2.99 13.51 -4.33
CA PHE A 111 3.50 12.13 -4.27
C PHE A 111 5.03 12.10 -4.43
N GLU A 112 5.59 12.83 -5.42
CA GLU A 112 7.04 12.93 -5.61
C GLU A 112 7.73 13.65 -4.45
N LEU A 113 7.10 14.69 -3.88
CA LEU A 113 7.62 15.40 -2.71
C LEU A 113 7.73 14.51 -1.48
N TYR A 114 6.72 13.67 -1.21
CA TYR A 114 6.64 12.84 0.01
C TYR A 114 7.42 11.53 -0.11
N PHE A 115 7.37 10.88 -1.26
CA PHE A 115 7.97 9.55 -1.44
C PHE A 115 9.27 9.57 -2.24
N GLY A 116 9.65 10.71 -2.84
CA GLY A 116 10.83 10.82 -3.71
C GLY A 116 10.72 9.99 -5.00
N THR A 117 9.52 9.56 -5.38
CA THR A 117 9.26 8.74 -6.56
C THR A 117 8.10 9.30 -7.36
N LYS A 118 8.12 9.10 -8.68
CA LYS A 118 7.06 9.60 -9.55
C LYS A 118 5.86 8.68 -9.55
N LEU A 119 4.67 9.27 -9.47
CA LEU A 119 3.42 8.57 -9.74
C LEU A 119 3.29 8.33 -11.26
N ALA A 120 3.24 7.07 -11.68
CA ALA A 120 3.23 6.67 -13.10
C ALA A 120 2.10 5.66 -13.42
N PRO A 121 0.82 6.06 -13.33
CA PRO A 121 -0.32 5.12 -13.36
C PRO A 121 -0.42 4.31 -14.65
N LYS A 122 -0.06 4.92 -15.79
CA LYS A 122 -0.13 4.29 -17.09
C LYS A 122 0.90 3.17 -17.23
N GLU A 123 2.14 3.44 -16.85
CA GLU A 123 3.26 2.52 -16.97
C GLU A 123 3.19 1.37 -15.95
N LYS A 124 2.59 1.63 -14.77
CA LYS A 124 2.58 0.68 -13.65
C LYS A 124 1.29 -0.10 -13.51
N LEU A 125 0.14 0.52 -13.78
CA LEU A 125 -1.19 -0.07 -13.59
C LEU A 125 -2.00 -0.15 -14.90
N GLY A 126 -1.50 0.41 -16.02
CA GLY A 126 -2.22 0.40 -17.29
C GLY A 126 -3.46 1.32 -17.32
N VAL A 127 -3.57 2.25 -16.36
CA VAL A 127 -4.72 3.16 -16.22
C VAL A 127 -4.32 4.60 -16.47
N GLU A 128 -5.26 5.41 -16.96
CA GLU A 128 -5.03 6.82 -17.23
C GLU A 128 -5.27 7.68 -15.97
N GLY A 129 -4.27 8.50 -15.63
CA GLY A 129 -4.38 9.49 -14.56
C GLY A 129 -4.52 8.94 -13.14
N VAL A 130 -4.71 9.87 -12.19
CA VAL A 130 -4.86 9.57 -10.76
C VAL A 130 -6.25 8.98 -10.48
N ALA A 131 -7.31 9.53 -11.09
CA ALA A 131 -8.66 8.97 -10.96
C ALA A 131 -8.74 7.49 -11.37
N GLY A 132 -8.10 7.10 -12.48
CA GLY A 132 -8.04 5.71 -12.92
C GLY A 132 -7.32 4.81 -11.92
N ALA A 133 -6.21 5.28 -11.33
CA ALA A 133 -5.51 4.56 -10.28
C ALA A 133 -6.39 4.37 -9.03
N ILE A 134 -7.06 5.43 -8.55
CA ILE A 134 -7.93 5.35 -7.37
C ILE A 134 -9.11 4.39 -7.60
N GLN A 135 -9.69 4.39 -8.80
CA GLN A 135 -10.79 3.47 -9.14
C GLN A 135 -10.34 2.01 -9.15
N LEU A 136 -9.14 1.73 -9.66
CA LEU A 136 -8.58 0.38 -9.65
C LEU A 136 -8.27 -0.10 -8.23
N LEU A 137 -7.83 0.82 -7.36
CA LEU A 137 -7.39 0.52 -6.00
C LEU A 137 -8.54 0.49 -4.98
N ARG A 138 -9.82 0.60 -5.39
CA ARG A 138 -10.98 0.65 -4.48
C ARG A 138 -11.25 -0.66 -3.75
#